data_AF-A0A8J2KA78-F1
#
_entry.id   AF-A0A8J2KA78-F1
#
_cell.length_a   1.000
_cell.length_b   1.000
_cell.length_c   1.000
_cell.angle_alpha   90.00
_cell.angle_beta   90.00
_cell.angle_gamma   90.00
#
_symmetry.space_group_name_H-M   'P 1'
#
loop_
_entity.id
_entity.type
_entity.pdbx_description
1 polymer ?
#
loop_
_entity_poly.entity_id
_entity_poly.type
_entity_poly.pdbx_seq_one_letter_code
_entity_poly.pdbx_strand_id
1 'polypeptide(L)'
;MVRLNAEGQIGIGERCVDADKNAVKLIYCPMGTASGPWLYDEETKLLKHKNQGRCLVVHPSSNQLMLRECDVGNTLKTSLSTSEDIRGKSVCKKIKVKG
;
A
#
# COMPACT_ATOMS: atom_id res chain seq x y z
N MET A 1 -2.42 -8.10 10.07
CA MET A 1 -2.11 -6.64 10.09
C MET A 1 -1.33 -6.29 8.84
N VAL A 2 -1.74 -5.25 8.10
CA VAL A 2 -1.08 -4.80 6.85
C VAL A 2 -0.24 -3.55 7.13
N ARG A 3 1.02 -3.52 6.70
CA ARG A 3 1.96 -2.42 7.00
C ARG A 3 2.70 -1.97 5.76
N LEU A 4 2.81 -0.66 5.55
CA LEU A 4 3.74 -0.04 4.62
C LEU A 4 4.96 0.46 5.40
N ASN A 5 6.16 0.06 4.98
CA ASN A 5 7.43 0.53 5.54
C ASN A 5 7.99 1.75 4.77
N ALA A 6 9.12 2.30 5.24
CA ALA A 6 9.75 3.48 4.64
C ALA A 6 10.32 3.24 3.22
N GLU A 7 10.64 1.99 2.87
CA GLU A 7 11.23 1.63 1.57
C GLU A 7 10.18 1.27 0.50
N GLY A 8 8.90 1.32 0.87
CA GLY A 8 7.79 1.10 -0.07
C GLY A 8 7.29 -0.34 -0.16
N GLN A 9 7.58 -1.18 0.82
CA GLN A 9 7.06 -2.55 0.89
C GLN A 9 5.81 -2.62 1.74
N ILE A 10 4.77 -3.27 1.21
CA ILE A 10 3.54 -3.56 1.94
C ILE A 10 3.59 -5.02 2.41
N GLY A 11 3.73 -5.23 3.71
CA GLY A 11 3.83 -6.57 4.32
C GLY A 11 2.53 -7.03 4.99
N ILE A 12 2.26 -8.33 4.87
CA ILE A 12 1.18 -9.10 5.51
C ILE A 12 1.74 -10.45 5.96
N GLY A 13 2.23 -10.51 7.21
CA GLY A 13 2.97 -11.68 7.69
C GLY A 13 4.28 -11.87 6.90
N GLU A 14 4.48 -13.05 6.34
CA GLU A 14 5.62 -13.40 5.46
C GLU A 14 5.38 -13.06 3.97
N ARG A 15 4.19 -12.54 3.65
CA ARG A 15 3.80 -12.17 2.29
C ARG A 15 3.88 -10.67 2.08
N CYS A 16 4.15 -10.27 0.86
CA CYS A 16 4.21 -8.88 0.43
C CYS A 16 3.19 -8.63 -0.69
N VAL A 17 2.59 -7.44 -0.69
CA VAL A 17 1.73 -7.00 -1.79
C VAL A 17 2.62 -6.44 -2.89
N ASP A 18 2.46 -6.97 -4.10
CA ASP A 18 3.15 -6.55 -5.31
C ASP A 18 2.12 -6.34 -6.42
N ALA A 19 2.51 -5.71 -7.52
CA ALA A 19 1.66 -5.58 -8.68
C ALA A 19 2.44 -5.55 -10.00
N ASP A 20 1.80 -6.06 -11.04
CA ASP A 20 2.28 -5.90 -12.41
C ASP A 20 1.21 -5.21 -13.27
N LYS A 21 1.36 -5.30 -14.60
CA LYS A 21 0.41 -4.70 -15.54
C LYS A 21 -0.99 -5.30 -15.44
N ASN A 22 -1.12 -6.51 -14.92
CA ASN A 22 -2.34 -7.31 -14.94
C ASN A 22 -3.08 -7.25 -13.60
N ALA A 23 -2.38 -7.43 -12.48
CA ALA A 23 -3.04 -7.58 -11.18
C ALA A 23 -2.18 -7.17 -9.98
N VAL A 24 -2.86 -6.89 -8.87
CA VAL A 24 -2.27 -6.86 -7.52
C VAL A 24 -2.22 -8.30 -7.00
N LYS A 25 -1.08 -8.70 -6.43
CA LYS A 25 -0.82 -10.08 -6.01
C LYS A 25 -0.09 -10.14 -4.67
N LEU A 26 -0.27 -11.27 -3.98
CA LEU A 26 0.54 -11.62 -2.80
C LEU A 26 1.70 -12.49 -3.24
N ILE A 27 2.91 -12.02 -2.97
CA ILE A 27 4.16 -12.76 -3.18
C ILE A 27 4.78 -13.12 -1.83
N TYR A 28 5.73 -14.05 -1.82
CA TYR A 28 6.67 -14.11 -0.70
C TYR A 28 7.50 -12.83 -0.70
N CYS A 29 7.73 -12.26 0.48
CA CYS A 29 8.58 -11.08 0.58
C CYS A 29 10.01 -11.42 0.08
N PRO A 30 10.61 -10.57 -0.78
CA PRO A 30 11.97 -10.80 -1.26
C PRO A 30 12.96 -10.91 -0.09
N MET A 31 13.71 -12.01 -0.05
CA MET A 31 14.72 -12.23 1.00
C MET A 31 15.85 -11.21 0.88
N GLY A 32 16.31 -10.71 2.02
CA GLY A 32 17.45 -9.79 2.09
C GLY A 32 17.15 -8.33 1.75
N THR A 33 15.90 -7.96 1.41
CA THR A 33 15.52 -6.56 1.19
C THR A 33 14.16 -6.22 1.81
N ALA A 34 14.00 -4.99 2.28
CA ALA A 34 12.72 -4.46 2.73
C ALA A 34 12.11 -3.49 1.71
N SER A 35 12.68 -3.42 0.49
CA SER A 35 12.22 -2.52 -0.55
C SER A 35 10.93 -3.02 -1.20
N GLY A 36 10.12 -2.09 -1.68
CA GLY A 36 8.93 -2.44 -2.43
C GLY A 36 8.51 -1.37 -3.43
N PRO A 37 7.54 -1.69 -4.30
CA PRO A 37 7.21 -0.84 -5.42
C PRO A 37 6.23 0.29 -5.07
N TRP A 38 5.87 0.46 -3.80
CA TRP A 38 4.83 1.40 -3.40
C TRP A 38 5.42 2.71 -2.90
N LEU A 39 4.80 3.82 -3.30
CA LEU A 39 5.10 5.16 -2.85
C LEU A 39 3.84 5.74 -2.25
N TYR A 40 3.91 6.15 -0.99
CA TYR A 40 2.82 6.89 -0.38
C TYR A 40 3.06 8.38 -0.56
N ASP A 41 2.09 9.04 -1.17
CA ASP A 41 2.08 10.48 -1.32
C ASP A 41 1.27 11.08 -0.15
N GLU A 42 1.94 11.90 0.66
CA GLU A 42 1.33 12.54 1.83
C GLU A 42 0.36 13.67 1.45
N GLU A 43 0.53 14.30 0.30
CA GLU A 43 -0.31 15.40 -0.13
C GLU A 43 -1.63 14.85 -0.67
N THR A 44 -1.55 13.91 -1.61
CA THR A 44 -2.73 13.31 -2.25
C THR A 44 -3.36 12.18 -1.44
N LYS A 45 -2.64 11.66 -0.43
CA LYS A 45 -2.98 10.49 0.38
C LYS A 45 -3.17 9.23 -0.46
N LEU A 46 -2.53 9.15 -1.63
CA LEU A 46 -2.59 8.02 -2.54
C LEU A 46 -1.37 7.11 -2.40
N LEU A 47 -1.56 5.83 -2.70
CA LEU A 47 -0.48 4.85 -2.74
C LEU A 47 -0.19 4.45 -4.19
N LYS A 48 0.89 4.98 -4.75
CA LYS A 48 1.27 4.83 -6.16
C LYS A 48 2.27 3.70 -6.35
N HIS A 49 2.13 2.95 -7.43
CA HIS A 49 3.12 1.97 -7.85
C HIS A 49 4.21 2.63 -8.70
N LYS A 50 5.47 2.55 -8.27
CA LYS A 50 6.65 3.17 -8.89
C LYS A 50 6.70 2.96 -10.41
N ASN A 51 6.59 1.71 -10.83
CA ASN A 51 6.82 1.33 -12.23
C ASN A 51 5.55 1.38 -13.11
N GLN A 52 4.35 1.35 -12.52
CA GLN A 52 3.10 1.31 -13.31
C GLN A 52 2.47 2.69 -13.42
N GLY A 53 2.87 3.65 -12.58
CA GLY A 53 2.26 4.98 -12.54
C GLY A 53 0.82 5.00 -12.04
N ARG A 54 0.30 3.86 -11.56
CA ARG A 54 -1.08 3.65 -11.10
C ARG A 54 -1.17 3.57 -9.59
N CYS A 55 -2.34 3.85 -9.03
CA CYS A 55 -2.59 3.87 -7.61
C CYS A 55 -3.34 2.63 -7.11
N LEU A 56 -2.97 2.17 -5.91
CA LEU A 56 -3.62 1.07 -5.21
C LEU A 56 -4.93 1.55 -4.59
N VAL A 57 -6.03 0.97 -5.02
CA VAL A 57 -7.38 1.27 -4.54
C VAL A 57 -8.08 0.01 -4.06
N VAL A 58 -9.13 0.20 -3.27
CA VAL A 58 -10.03 -0.86 -2.83
C VAL A 58 -11.31 -0.76 -3.67
N HIS A 59 -11.72 -1.88 -4.27
CA HIS A 59 -12.99 -1.97 -4.96
C HIS A 59 -14.14 -1.86 -3.94
N PRO A 60 -15.14 -0.98 -4.16
CA PRO A 60 -16.08 -0.56 -3.12
C PRO A 60 -17.03 -1.66 -2.65
N SER A 61 -17.33 -2.65 -3.50
CA SER A 61 -18.29 -3.72 -3.19
C SER A 61 -17.64 -5.07 -2.90
N SER A 62 -16.40 -5.30 -3.36
CA SER A 62 -15.72 -6.60 -3.20
C SER A 62 -14.57 -6.54 -2.20
N ASN A 63 -14.21 -5.34 -1.73
CA ASN A 63 -13.06 -5.08 -0.88
C ASN A 63 -11.72 -5.59 -1.46
N GLN A 64 -11.68 -5.89 -2.76
CA GLN A 64 -10.48 -6.35 -3.44
C GLN A 64 -9.53 -5.19 -3.74
N LEU A 65 -8.23 -5.44 -3.62
CA LEU A 65 -7.20 -4.49 -4.02
C LEU A 65 -7.02 -4.52 -5.54
N MET A 66 -6.92 -3.35 -6.15
CA MET A 66 -6.67 -3.23 -7.59
C MET A 66 -5.84 -1.97 -7.91
N LEU A 67 -5.24 -1.96 -9.09
CA LEU A 67 -4.58 -0.75 -9.63
C LEU A 67 -5.58 0.04 -10.48
N ARG A 68 -5.62 1.36 -10.27
CA ARG A 68 -6.39 2.32 -11.09
C ARG A 68 -5.53 3.55 -11.40
N GLU A 69 -6.01 4.39 -12.31
CA GLU A 69 -5.46 5.73 -12.47
C GLU A 69 -5.47 6.48 -11.14
N CYS A 70 -4.43 7.27 -10.90
CA CYS A 70 -4.31 8.03 -9.66
C CYS A 70 -5.28 9.21 -9.71
N ASP A 71 -6.33 9.13 -8.90
CA ASP A 71 -7.40 10.12 -8.86
C ASP A 71 -7.50 10.72 -7.45
N VAL A 72 -7.19 12.00 -7.32
CA VAL A 72 -7.22 12.73 -6.05
C VAL A 72 -8.67 13.01 -5.61
N GLY A 73 -9.61 13.08 -6.56
CA GLY A 73 -10.99 13.48 -6.34
C GLY A 73 -11.96 12.36 -5.93
N ASN A 74 -11.53 11.09 -5.95
CA ASN A 74 -12.48 9.97 -5.93
C ASN A 74 -12.49 9.12 -4.65
N THR A 75 -13.64 8.47 -4.45
CA THR A 75 -14.18 7.72 -3.31
C THR A 75 -13.44 6.41 -3.00
N LEU A 76 -12.64 5.91 -3.95
CA LEU A 76 -11.95 4.61 -3.86
C LEU A 76 -10.50 4.81 -3.46
N LYS A 77 -10.23 4.88 -2.16
CA LYS A 77 -8.87 5.05 -1.62
C LYS A 77 -8.54 3.96 -0.61
N THR A 78 -7.28 3.54 -0.60
CA THR A 78 -6.71 2.82 0.54
C THR A 78 -6.45 3.82 1.65
N SER A 79 -7.08 3.64 2.81
CA SER A 79 -6.83 4.54 3.94
C SER A 79 -5.56 4.10 4.67
N LEU A 80 -4.62 5.02 4.88
CA LEU A 80 -3.43 4.78 5.69
C LEU A 80 -3.50 5.58 6.98
N SER A 81 -3.12 4.94 8.09
CA SER A 81 -2.95 5.59 9.39
C SER A 81 -1.50 5.44 9.82
N THR A 82 -0.89 6.52 10.29
CA THR A 82 0.43 6.46 10.93
C THR A 82 0.31 5.68 12.23
N SER A 83 1.31 4.83 12.51
CA SER A 83 1.48 4.24 13.82
C SER A 83 2.83 4.61 14.38
N GLU A 84 2.80 5.08 15.63
CA GLU A 84 3.97 5.49 16.40
C GLU A 84 4.55 4.28 17.14
N ASP A 85 5.88 4.25 17.32
CA ASP A 85 6.47 3.36 18.31
C ASP A 85 6.24 3.86 19.74
N ILE A 86 6.62 3.02 20.71
CA ILE A 86 6.64 3.35 22.14
C ILE A 86 7.49 4.59 22.49
N ARG A 87 8.29 5.13 21.57
CA ARG A 87 9.10 6.35 21.72
C ARG A 87 8.51 7.53 20.95
N GLY A 88 7.28 7.41 20.44
CA GLY A 88 6.58 8.46 19.69
C GLY A 88 7.14 8.71 18.28
N LYS A 89 7.98 7.82 17.73
CA LYS A 89 8.49 7.95 16.36
C LYS A 89 7.52 7.28 15.39
N SER A 90 7.18 7.94 14.29
CA SER A 90 6.41 7.32 13.20
C SER A 90 7.21 6.17 12.60
N VAL A 91 6.72 4.93 12.73
CA VAL A 91 7.46 3.72 12.33
C VAL A 91 6.94 3.11 11.04
N CYS A 92 5.62 2.97 10.91
CA CYS A 92 4.99 2.35 9.75
C CYS A 92 3.62 2.97 9.53
N LYS A 93 3.15 2.95 8.27
CA LYS A 93 1.75 3.27 7.96
C LYS A 93 0.94 1.97 7.95
N LYS A 94 -0.07 1.90 8.80
CA LYS A 94 -1.06 0.82 8.78
C LYS A 94 -2.05 1.07 7.65
N ILE A 95 -2.19 0.11 6.75
CA ILE A 95 -3.22 0.15 5.71
C ILE A 95 -4.52 -0.37 6.32
N LYS A 96 -5.56 0.46 6.28
CA LYS A 96 -6.93 0.11 6.64
C LYS A 96 -7.72 -0.10 5.34
N VAL A 97 -8.11 -1.35 5.12
CA VAL A 97 -9.14 -1.73 4.16
C VAL A 97 -10.44 -1.79 4.96
N LYS A 98 -11.45 -0.99 4.60
CA LYS A 98 -12.78 -1.12 5.21
C LYS A 98 -13.32 -2.49 4.80
N GLY A 99 -13.69 -3.31 5.79
CA GLY A 99 -14.35 -4.60 5.58
C GLY A 99 -15.84 -4.42 5.42
#